data_AF-A0A371IHC5-F1
#
_entry.id   AF-A0A371IHC5-F1
#
_cell.length_a   1.000
_cell.length_b   1.000
_cell.length_c   1.000
_cell.angle_alpha   90.00
_cell.angle_beta   90.00
_cell.angle_gamma   90.00
#
_symmetry.space_group_name_H-M   'P 1'
#
loop_
_entity.id
_entity.type
_entity.pdbx_description
1 polymer ?
#
loop_
_entity_poly.entity_id
_entity_poly.type
_entity_poly.pdbx_seq_one_letter_code
_entity_poly.pdbx_strand_id
1 'polypeptide(L)'
;MVKDRLKVFFFAVVDNAKPAHVPIAGHFKLSKSQCPKNEEEREEMNKVPYSSAVGSLMYAMVCTRPDIGYAVGVVSRFLSDPGKEHWEAVKWILRYLRGTAKRSLCFGNENLKLIGYSDSDMAGDVDSRKSTL
;
A
#
# COMPACT_ATOMS: atom_id res chain seq x y z
N MET A 1 11.02 3.31 17.93
CA MET A 1 9.55 3.31 18.13
C MET A 1 8.75 3.05 16.84
N VAL A 2 8.86 3.86 15.78
CA VAL A 2 8.13 3.60 14.49
C VAL A 2 8.75 2.42 13.71
N LYS A 3 10.09 2.34 13.63
CA LYS A 3 10.82 1.21 13.00
C LYS A 3 10.48 -0.15 13.61
N ASP A 4 10.22 -0.19 14.92
CA ASP A 4 9.92 -1.42 15.64
C ASP A 4 8.49 -1.90 15.36
N ARG A 5 7.50 -0.99 15.32
CA ARG A 5 6.13 -1.34 14.90
C ARG A 5 6.04 -1.73 13.43
N LEU A 6 6.82 -1.08 12.57
CA LEU A 6 6.92 -1.44 11.15
C LEU A 6 7.46 -2.87 11.01
N LYS A 7 8.54 -3.22 11.72
CA LYS A 7 9.06 -4.59 11.73
C LYS A 7 8.04 -5.60 12.27
N VAL A 8 7.36 -5.30 13.38
CA VAL A 8 6.37 -6.21 13.99
C VAL A 8 5.18 -6.46 13.07
N PHE A 9 4.60 -5.42 12.47
CA PHE A 9 3.52 -5.58 11.48
C PHE A 9 3.98 -6.34 10.23
N PHE A 10 5.17 -6.01 9.74
CA PHE A 10 5.71 -6.60 8.52
C PHE A 10 6.06 -8.07 8.67
N PHE A 11 6.60 -8.47 9.83
CA PHE A 11 6.92 -9.87 10.13
C PHE A 11 5.67 -10.68 10.44
N ALA A 12 4.73 -10.13 11.23
CA ALA A 12 3.52 -10.86 11.61
C ALA A 12 2.53 -11.07 10.44
N VAL A 13 2.42 -10.12 9.51
CA VAL A 13 1.47 -10.20 8.38
C VAL A 13 2.04 -11.00 7.20
N VAL A 14 3.36 -11.12 7.07
CA VAL A 14 4.02 -11.62 5.85
C VAL A 14 5.01 -12.76 6.13
N ASP A 15 4.79 -13.53 7.20
CA ASP A 15 5.54 -14.77 7.44
C ASP A 15 5.15 -15.77 6.33
N ASN A 16 6.10 -16.11 5.45
CA ASN A 16 5.96 -17.08 4.33
C ASN A 16 5.10 -16.73 3.09
N ALA A 17 4.58 -15.50 2.93
CA ALA A 17 3.89 -15.15 1.66
C ALA A 17 4.84 -15.21 0.44
N LYS A 18 4.36 -15.22 -0.81
CA LYS A 18 5.24 -15.03 -2.01
C LYS A 18 5.49 -13.54 -2.25
N PRO A 19 6.72 -13.09 -2.56
CA PRO A 19 6.99 -11.70 -2.91
C PRO A 19 6.11 -11.22 -4.06
N ALA A 20 5.59 -9.99 -3.98
CA ALA A 20 4.94 -9.35 -5.11
C ALA A 20 5.99 -8.57 -5.94
N HIS A 21 5.80 -8.50 -7.26
CA HIS A 21 6.71 -7.81 -8.17
C HIS A 21 6.33 -6.35 -8.42
N VAL A 22 5.07 -5.98 -8.18
CA VAL A 22 4.53 -4.63 -8.35
C VAL A 22 3.84 -4.15 -7.07
N PRO A 23 3.90 -2.83 -6.74
CA PRO A 23 3.28 -2.26 -5.53
C PRO A 23 1.78 -2.50 -5.42
N ILE A 24 1.07 -2.43 -6.56
CA ILE A 24 -0.35 -2.75 -6.69
C ILE A 24 -0.54 -3.48 -8.01
N ALA A 25 -1.31 -4.57 -8.00
CA ALA A 25 -1.58 -5.35 -9.21
C ALA A 25 -2.88 -4.86 -9.87
N GLY A 26 -2.96 -4.90 -11.21
CA GLY A 26 -4.11 -4.37 -11.96
C GLY A 26 -5.47 -5.06 -11.69
N HIS A 27 -5.48 -6.18 -10.96
CA HIS A 27 -6.72 -6.81 -10.49
C HIS A 27 -7.32 -6.15 -9.24
N PHE A 28 -6.56 -5.31 -8.52
CA PHE A 28 -7.08 -4.51 -7.42
C PHE A 28 -7.83 -3.29 -7.94
N LYS A 29 -9.11 -3.49 -8.27
CA LYS A 29 -10.06 -2.40 -8.51
C LYS A 29 -10.80 -2.13 -7.21
N LEU A 30 -10.21 -1.30 -6.37
CA LEU A 30 -10.78 -0.98 -5.05
C LEU A 30 -11.88 0.07 -5.18
N SER A 31 -12.99 -0.15 -4.50
CA SER A 31 -14.13 0.79 -4.49
C SER A 31 -14.96 0.68 -3.23
N LYS A 32 -15.75 1.72 -2.93
CA LYS A 32 -16.65 1.79 -1.76
C LYS A 32 -17.72 0.69 -1.75
N SER A 33 -18.03 0.10 -2.89
CA SER A 33 -18.93 -1.06 -2.96
C SER A 33 -18.40 -2.31 -2.24
N GLN A 34 -17.09 -2.35 -1.94
CA GLN A 34 -16.38 -3.39 -1.19
C GLN A 34 -16.25 -3.05 0.30
N CYS A 35 -16.82 -1.93 0.76
CA CYS A 35 -16.96 -1.66 2.19
C CYS A 35 -17.91 -2.68 2.83
N PRO A 36 -17.76 -2.97 4.14
CA PRO A 36 -18.63 -3.89 4.86
C PRO A 36 -20.10 -3.52 4.69
N LYS A 37 -20.94 -4.52 4.37
CA LYS A 37 -22.39 -4.29 4.17
C LYS A 37 -23.21 -4.62 5.40
N ASN A 38 -22.69 -5.52 6.23
CA ASN A 38 -23.35 -6.05 7.41
C ASN A 38 -22.49 -5.83 8.65
N GLU A 39 -23.11 -5.82 9.83
CA GLU A 39 -22.39 -5.59 11.09
C GLU A 39 -21.34 -6.67 11.37
N GLU A 40 -21.61 -7.93 11.00
CA GLU A 40 -20.66 -9.03 11.14
C GLU A 40 -19.35 -8.79 10.38
N GLU A 41 -19.43 -8.35 9.12
CA GLU A 41 -18.24 -7.99 8.34
C GLU A 41 -17.49 -6.80 8.96
N ARG A 42 -18.23 -5.85 9.54
CA ARG A 42 -17.66 -4.68 10.21
C ARG A 42 -16.92 -5.06 11.48
N GLU A 43 -17.48 -5.97 12.28
CA GLU A 43 -16.84 -6.55 13.46
C GLU A 43 -15.58 -7.34 13.11
N GLU A 44 -15.58 -8.08 12.01
CA GLU A 44 -14.39 -8.74 11.50
C GLU A 44 -13.31 -7.74 11.10
N MET A 45 -13.68 -6.70 10.36
CA MET A 45 -12.75 -5.65 9.92
C MET A 45 -12.23 -4.80 11.07
N ASN A 46 -12.99 -4.61 12.14
CA ASN A 46 -12.55 -3.91 13.36
C ASN A 46 -11.39 -4.63 14.07
N LYS A 47 -11.25 -5.95 13.88
CA LYS A 47 -10.11 -6.72 14.41
C LYS A 47 -8.84 -6.50 13.59
N VAL A 48 -8.97 -5.99 12.36
CA VAL A 48 -7.85 -5.77 11.45
C VAL A 48 -7.25 -4.38 11.71
N PRO A 49 -5.93 -4.28 11.91
CA PRO A 49 -5.27 -3.00 12.16
C PRO A 49 -5.01 -2.18 10.88
N TYR A 50 -6.07 -1.89 10.12
CA TYR A 50 -5.99 -1.25 8.80
C TYR A 50 -5.31 0.14 8.86
N SER A 51 -5.80 1.03 9.70
CA SER A 51 -5.28 2.41 9.81
C SER A 51 -3.81 2.45 10.25
N SER A 52 -3.42 1.60 11.20
CA SER A 52 -2.02 1.49 11.64
C SER A 52 -1.10 0.98 10.52
N ALA A 53 -1.58 0.03 9.71
CA ALA A 53 -0.81 -0.49 8.58
C ALA A 53 -0.64 0.57 7.48
N VAL A 54 -1.72 1.26 7.10
CA VAL A 54 -1.68 2.35 6.10
C VAL A 54 -0.78 3.50 6.57
N GLY A 55 -0.88 3.92 7.84
CA GLY A 55 0.00 4.96 8.39
C GLY A 55 1.48 4.57 8.36
N SER A 56 1.78 3.29 8.60
CA SER A 56 3.14 2.76 8.47
C SER A 56 3.64 2.76 7.03
N LEU A 57 2.76 2.43 6.07
CA LEU A 57 3.06 2.49 4.64
C LEU A 57 3.27 3.94 4.16
N MET A 58 2.49 4.91 4.67
CA MET A 58 2.70 6.33 4.39
C MET A 58 4.09 6.80 4.86
N TYR A 59 4.52 6.37 6.04
CA TYR A 59 5.89 6.67 6.51
C TYR A 59 6.95 6.05 5.59
N ALA A 60 6.79 4.78 5.20
CA ALA A 60 7.73 4.11 4.31
C ALA A 60 7.82 4.82 2.94
N MET A 61 6.67 5.22 2.39
CA MET A 61 6.53 5.99 1.15
C MET A 61 7.35 7.28 1.18
N VAL A 62 7.16 8.11 2.23
CA VAL A 62 7.83 9.41 2.34
C VAL A 62 9.33 9.28 2.58
N CYS A 63 9.75 8.34 3.42
CA CYS A 63 11.14 8.31 3.88
C CYS A 63 12.08 7.46 3.01
N THR A 64 11.59 6.35 2.43
CA THR A 64 12.50 5.31 1.89
C THR A 64 12.02 4.66 0.60
N ARG A 65 10.71 4.70 0.30
CA ARG A 65 10.07 3.92 -0.77
C ARG A 65 9.05 4.76 -1.53
N PRO A 66 9.45 5.84 -2.22
CA PRO A 66 8.50 6.67 -2.97
C PRO A 66 7.75 5.89 -4.07
N ASP A 67 8.31 4.75 -4.52
CA ASP A 67 7.72 3.87 -5.54
C ASP A 67 6.38 3.22 -5.12
N ILE A 68 6.06 3.16 -3.83
CA ILE A 68 4.74 2.67 -3.38
C ILE A 68 3.68 3.78 -3.29
N GLY A 69 4.01 5.02 -3.64
CA GLY A 69 3.17 6.18 -3.36
C GLY A 69 1.75 6.08 -3.91
N TYR A 70 1.63 5.73 -5.19
CA TYR A 70 0.34 5.48 -5.82
C TYR A 70 -0.49 4.41 -5.08
N ALA A 71 0.12 3.27 -4.76
CA ALA A 71 -0.58 2.17 -4.09
C ALA A 71 -1.07 2.58 -2.69
N VAL A 72 -0.25 3.34 -1.95
CA VAL A 72 -0.62 3.89 -0.62
C VAL A 72 -1.76 4.91 -0.76
N GLY A 73 -1.70 5.78 -1.78
CA GLY A 73 -2.76 6.73 -2.10
C GLY A 73 -4.10 6.04 -2.30
N VAL A 74 -4.14 4.96 -3.09
CA VAL A 74 -5.36 4.17 -3.34
C VAL A 74 -5.95 3.58 -2.05
N VAL A 75 -5.15 2.88 -1.24
CA VAL A 75 -5.66 2.23 -0.01
C VAL A 75 -6.03 3.24 1.09
N SER A 76 -5.43 4.43 1.09
CA SER A 76 -5.72 5.47 2.09
C SER A 76 -7.17 5.99 2.03
N ARG A 77 -7.84 5.84 0.88
CA ARG A 77 -9.23 6.30 0.67
C ARG A 77 -10.26 5.59 1.56
N PHE A 78 -9.92 4.39 2.03
CA PHE A 78 -10.83 3.51 2.76
C PHE A 78 -10.51 3.44 4.27
N LEU A 79 -9.78 4.43 4.81
CA LEU A 79 -9.41 4.46 6.24
C LEU A 79 -10.61 4.49 7.19
N SER A 80 -11.73 5.11 6.79
CA SER A 80 -12.92 5.26 7.63
C SER A 80 -13.79 4.02 7.69
N ASP A 81 -13.80 3.21 6.64
CA ASP A 81 -14.66 2.03 6.52
C ASP A 81 -13.99 0.98 5.61
N PRO A 82 -12.93 0.30 6.08
CA PRO A 82 -12.18 -0.65 5.28
C PRO A 82 -12.95 -1.98 5.13
N GLY A 83 -12.77 -2.63 3.99
CA GLY A 83 -13.33 -3.93 3.65
C GLY A 83 -12.24 -4.99 3.47
N LYS A 84 -12.62 -6.25 3.26
CA LYS A 84 -11.67 -7.37 3.15
C LYS A 84 -10.73 -7.18 1.95
N GLU A 85 -11.26 -6.74 0.81
CA GLU A 85 -10.52 -6.47 -0.42
C GLU A 85 -9.53 -5.31 -0.22
N HIS A 86 -9.92 -4.29 0.54
CA HIS A 86 -9.02 -3.19 0.92
C HIS A 86 -7.84 -3.74 1.74
N TRP A 87 -8.09 -4.66 2.68
CA TRP A 87 -7.03 -5.29 3.45
C TRP A 87 -6.12 -6.20 2.63
N GLU A 88 -6.65 -6.95 1.67
CA GLU A 88 -5.83 -7.75 0.74
C GLU A 88 -4.86 -6.86 -0.05
N ALA A 89 -5.29 -5.67 -0.48
CA ALA A 89 -4.42 -4.72 -1.16
C ALA A 89 -3.29 -4.22 -0.24
N VAL A 90 -3.58 -3.92 1.03
CA VAL A 90 -2.55 -3.54 2.02
C VAL A 90 -1.56 -4.68 2.22
N LYS A 91 -2.03 -5.93 2.36
CA LYS A 91 -1.16 -7.12 2.45
C LYS A 91 -0.29 -7.29 1.19
N TRP A 92 -0.82 -6.98 0.01
CA TRP A 92 -0.07 -7.01 -1.24
C TRP A 92 1.10 -6.01 -1.25
N ILE A 93 0.87 -4.77 -0.81
CA ILE A 93 1.92 -3.74 -0.70
C ILE A 93 3.02 -4.21 0.28
N LEU A 94 2.64 -4.80 1.41
CA LEU A 94 3.59 -5.36 2.38
C LEU A 94 4.41 -6.52 1.78
N ARG A 95 3.79 -7.40 0.97
CA ARG A 95 4.48 -8.46 0.23
C ARG A 95 5.50 -7.90 -0.79
N TYR A 96 5.15 -6.82 -1.47
CA TYR A 96 6.04 -6.14 -2.41
C TYR A 96 7.25 -5.55 -1.70
N LEU A 97 7.03 -4.81 -0.61
CA LEU A 97 8.08 -4.25 0.22
C LEU A 97 9.03 -5.34 0.75
N ARG A 98 8.51 -6.50 1.15
CA ARG A 98 9.34 -7.60 1.65
C ARG A 98 10.21 -8.20 0.55
N GLY A 99 9.67 -8.35 -0.66
CA GLY A 99 10.41 -8.78 -1.85
C GLY A 99 11.53 -7.83 -2.26
N THR A 100 11.38 -6.56 -1.92
CA THR A 100 12.29 -5.48 -2.31
C THR A 100 13.08 -4.89 -1.13
N ALA A 101 13.02 -5.52 0.04
CA ALA A 101 13.68 -5.03 1.27
C ALA A 101 15.21 -4.96 1.15
N LYS A 102 15.80 -5.76 0.26
CA LYS A 102 17.25 -5.75 -0.04
C LYS A 102 17.65 -4.73 -1.12
N ARG A 103 16.69 -4.02 -1.73
CA ARG A 103 16.98 -2.98 -2.73
C ARG A 103 17.12 -1.63 -2.03
N SER A 104 18.18 -0.90 -2.34
CA SER A 104 18.43 0.46 -1.84
C SER A 104 18.71 1.41 -3.00
N LEU A 105 18.29 2.66 -2.89
CA LEU A 105 18.72 3.73 -3.78
C LEU A 105 20.16 4.10 -3.42
N CYS A 106 21.11 3.79 -4.31
CA CYS A 106 22.50 4.22 -4.17
C CYS A 106 22.69 5.54 -4.91
N PHE A 107 22.90 6.63 -4.19
CA PHE A 107 23.34 7.90 -4.76
C PHE A 107 24.88 7.88 -4.85
N GLY A 108 25.43 7.67 -6.05
CA GLY A 108 26.88 7.65 -6.24
C GLY A 108 27.32 7.07 -7.58
N ASN A 109 27.43 7.92 -8.60
CA ASN A 109 28.46 7.90 -9.64
C ASN A 109 28.32 9.16 -10.51
N GLU A 110 29.40 9.61 -11.12
CA GLU A 110 29.54 10.88 -11.86
C GLU A 110 28.66 10.98 -13.13
N ASN A 111 27.91 9.91 -13.46
CA ASN A 111 27.08 9.80 -14.67
C ASN A 111 25.64 9.28 -14.39
N LEU A 112 25.06 9.55 -13.21
CA LEU A 112 23.67 9.16 -12.91
C LEU A 112 22.66 10.10 -13.58
N LYS A 113 22.18 9.71 -14.77
CA LYS A 113 21.05 10.38 -15.43
C LYS A 113 19.74 9.89 -14.80
N LEU A 114 19.20 10.66 -13.85
CA LEU A 114 17.88 10.40 -13.27
C LEU A 114 16.81 10.67 -14.32
N ILE A 115 16.21 9.61 -14.88
CA ILE A 115 15.07 9.70 -15.79
C ILE A 115 13.82 9.36 -14.99
N GLY A 116 13.03 10.39 -14.66
CA GLY A 116 11.70 10.23 -14.06
C GLY A 116 10.64 10.23 -15.14
N TYR A 117 9.82 9.18 -15.17
CA TYR A 117 8.58 9.16 -15.96
C TYR A 117 7.43 9.53 -15.02
N SER A 118 6.63 10.53 -15.40
CA SER A 118 5.39 10.88 -14.72
C SER A 118 4.23 10.49 -15.62
N ASP A 119 3.44 9.51 -15.19
CA ASP A 119 2.22 9.10 -15.88
C ASP A 119 1.03 9.64 -15.08
N SER A 120 0.16 10.41 -15.72
CA SER A 120 -1.06 10.94 -15.09
C SER A 120 -2.24 10.07 -15.49
N ASP A 121 -2.68 9.18 -14.60
CA ASP A 121 -3.84 8.31 -14.84
C ASP A 121 -5.16 9.05 -14.52
N MET A 122 -5.72 9.73 -15.51
CA MET A 122 -7.09 10.23 -15.40
C MET A 122 -8.05 9.01 -15.33
N ALA A 123 -8.86 8.93 -14.26
CA ALA A 123 -9.82 7.86 -13.94
C ALA A 123 -9.29 6.59 -13.22
N GLY A 124 -8.16 6.65 -12.52
CA GLY A 124 -7.70 5.58 -11.62
C GLY A 124 -8.61 5.34 -10.39
N ASP A 125 -9.48 6.30 -10.05
CA ASP A 125 -10.50 6.14 -9.01
C ASP A 125 -11.86 5.76 -9.59
N VAL A 126 -12.29 4.52 -9.34
CA VAL A 126 -13.59 3.98 -9.80
C VAL A 126 -14.76 4.76 -9.19
N ASP A 127 -14.59 5.28 -7.96
CA ASP A 127 -15.68 5.93 -7.23
C ASP A 127 -15.80 7.42 -7.51
N SER A 128 -14.69 8.17 -7.51
CA SER A 128 -14.75 9.64 -7.65
C SER A 128 -14.33 10.16 -9.02
N ARG A 129 -13.75 9.32 -9.89
CA ARG A 129 -13.16 9.71 -11.19
C ARG A 129 -12.16 10.88 -11.09
N LYS A 130 -11.61 11.14 -9.90
CA LYS A 130 -10.59 12.19 -9.67
C LYS A 130 -9.19 11.61 -9.86
N SER A 131 -8.28 12.44 -10.35
CA SER A 131 -6.86 12.09 -10.51
C SER A 131 -6.22 11.74 -9.17
N THR A 132 -5.37 10.72 -9.21
CA THR A 132 -4.49 10.28 -8.13
C THR A 132 -3.26 11.20 -8.08
N LEU A 133 -2.83 11.61 -6.88
CA LEU A 133 -1.54 12.28 -6.64
C LEU A 133 -0.50 11.25 -6.21
#